data_AF-A0A9J6FU20-F1
#
_entry.id   AF-A0A9J6FU20-F1
#
_cell.length_a   1.000
_cell.length_b   1.000
_cell.length_c   1.000
_cell.angle_alpha   90.00
_cell.angle_beta   90.00
_cell.angle_gamma   90.00
#
_symmetry.space_group_name_H-M   'P 1'
#
loop_
_entity.id
_entity.type
_entity.pdbx_description
1 polymer ?
#
loop_
_entity_poly.entity_id
_entity_poly.type
_entity_poly.pdbx_seq_one_letter_code
_entity_poly.pdbx_strand_id
1 'polypeptide(L)'
;MPGFCREKIERKYQELKAAGGELLMVELQKGPSGLGLSLAGNKNRSRMSVFVCGLHPNGQAARDGRIRVADELLEVRVSLQCRYRSLA
;
A
#
# COMPACT_ATOMS: atom_id res chain seq x y z
N MET A 1 -10.15 -1.30 -18.70
CA MET A 1 -9.53 -2.48 -18.06
C MET A 1 -9.23 -2.15 -16.60
N PRO A 2 -10.02 -2.64 -15.62
CA PRO A 2 -9.74 -2.35 -14.23
C PRO A 2 -8.68 -3.35 -13.77
N GLY A 3 -7.42 -2.92 -13.82
CA GLY A 3 -6.26 -3.71 -13.48
C GLY A 3 -6.07 -3.90 -11.98
N PHE A 4 -7.12 -4.33 -11.24
CA PHE A 4 -6.99 -5.14 -10.02
C PHE A 4 -8.37 -5.59 -9.50
N CYS A 5 -8.71 -6.88 -9.57
CA CYS A 5 -9.89 -7.38 -8.86
C CYS A 5 -9.54 -7.52 -7.38
N ARG A 6 -10.22 -6.78 -6.51
CA ARG A 6 -10.12 -6.87 -5.04
C ARG A 6 -10.19 -8.33 -4.54
N GLU A 7 -11.00 -9.15 -5.22
CA GLU A 7 -11.13 -10.59 -4.99
C GLU A 7 -9.81 -11.37 -5.05
N LYS A 8 -8.84 -10.98 -5.90
CA LYS A 8 -7.55 -11.67 -5.97
C LYS A 8 -6.69 -11.44 -4.72
N ILE A 9 -6.72 -10.24 -4.14
CA ILE A 9 -6.03 -9.95 -2.88
C ILE A 9 -6.74 -10.67 -1.73
N GLU A 10 -8.07 -10.60 -1.67
CA GLU A 10 -8.80 -11.26 -0.59
C GLU A 10 -8.60 -12.77 -0.58
N ARG A 11 -8.58 -13.41 -1.75
CA ARG A 11 -8.28 -14.84 -1.85
C ARG A 11 -6.84 -15.17 -1.46
N LYS A 12 -5.87 -14.34 -1.88
CA LYS A 12 -4.44 -14.57 -1.59
C LYS A 12 -4.13 -14.43 -0.09
N TYR A 13 -4.79 -13.51 0.60
CA TYR A 13 -4.56 -13.22 2.02
C TYR A 13 -5.73 -13.65 2.91
N GLN A 14 -6.54 -14.61 2.44
CA GLN A 14 -7.72 -15.10 3.16
C GLN A 14 -7.36 -15.66 4.54
N GLU A 15 -6.20 -16.32 4.66
CA GLU A 15 -5.73 -16.89 5.93
C GLU A 15 -5.39 -15.81 6.96
N LEU A 16 -4.81 -14.68 6.54
CA LEU A 16 -4.56 -13.54 7.43
C LEU A 16 -5.87 -12.93 7.92
N LYS A 17 -6.88 -12.85 7.03
CA LYS A 17 -8.23 -12.41 7.38
C LYS A 17 -8.91 -13.38 8.36
N ALA A 18 -8.75 -14.68 8.14
CA ALA A 18 -9.30 -15.73 9.00
C ALA A 18 -8.63 -15.77 10.39
N ALA A 19 -7.35 -15.40 10.48
CA ALA A 19 -6.61 -15.26 11.74
C ALA A 19 -6.99 -14.00 12.55
N GLY A 20 -7.99 -13.23 12.09
CA GLY A 20 -8.47 -12.01 12.75
C GLY A 20 -7.80 -10.72 12.29
N GLY A 21 -6.98 -10.76 11.23
CA GLY A 21 -6.41 -9.56 10.61
C GLY A 21 -7.41 -8.83 9.72
N GLU A 22 -7.32 -7.51 9.64
CA GLU A 22 -8.08 -6.71 8.68
C GLU A 22 -7.26 -6.45 7.41
N LEU A 23 -7.83 -6.74 6.24
CA LEU A 23 -7.20 -6.44 4.96
C LEU A 23 -7.66 -5.07 4.44
N LEU A 24 -6.75 -4.11 4.48
CA LEU A 24 -6.98 -2.76 4.00
C LEU A 24 -6.28 -2.53 2.65
N MET A 25 -7.04 -2.07 1.65
CA MET A 25 -6.51 -1.67 0.35
C MET A 25 -6.67 -0.16 0.18
N VAL A 26 -5.54 0.55 0.06
CA VAL A 26 -5.49 2.00 -0.04
C VAL A 26 -4.86 2.39 -1.37
N GLU A 27 -5.57 3.18 -2.15
CA GLU A 27 -5.01 3.84 -3.34
C GLU A 27 -4.58 5.25 -2.98
N LEU A 28 -3.28 5.53 -3.13
CA LEU A 28 -2.71 6.84 -2.86
C LEU A 28 -2.16 7.43 -4.15
N GLN A 29 -2.46 8.71 -4.38
CA GLN A 29 -1.76 9.46 -5.42
C GLN A 29 -0.37 9.86 -4.94
N LYS A 30 0.65 9.56 -5.73
CA LYS A 30 2.04 9.94 -5.44
C LYS A 30 2.18 11.47 -5.49
N GLY A 31 2.54 12.07 -4.36
CA GLY A 31 2.85 13.49 -4.28
C GLY A 31 4.28 13.81 -4.70
N PRO A 32 4.69 15.09 -4.65
CA PRO A 32 6.03 15.53 -5.00
C PRO A 32 7.14 14.83 -4.21
N SER A 33 6.89 14.56 -2.93
CA SER A 33 7.80 13.85 -2.01
C SER A 33 7.50 12.35 -1.92
N GLY A 34 6.73 11.78 -2.85
CA GLY A 34 6.31 10.38 -2.83
C GLY A 34 5.03 10.12 -2.03
N LEU A 35 4.94 8.96 -1.39
CA LEU A 35 3.77 8.53 -0.61
C LEU A 35 3.82 9.00 0.85
N GLY A 36 5.02 9.27 1.39
CA GLY A 36 5.22 9.67 2.79
C GLY A 36 5.10 8.51 3.80
N LEU A 37 5.47 7.29 3.38
CA LEU A 37 5.55 6.10 4.24
C LEU A 37 7.01 5.85 4.64
N SER A 38 7.25 5.62 5.93
CA SER A 38 8.52 5.09 6.44
C SER A 38 8.34 3.61 6.78
N LEU A 39 9.25 2.78 6.28
CA LEU A 39 9.14 1.32 6.37
C LEU A 39 10.26 0.74 7.22
N ALA A 40 9.93 -0.27 8.03
CA ALA A 40 10.87 -1.07 8.79
C ALA A 40 10.74 -2.54 8.40
N GLY A 41 11.87 -3.20 8.16
CA GLY A 41 11.91 -4.65 7.94
C GLY A 41 11.81 -5.42 9.25
N ASN A 42 11.30 -6.65 9.18
CA ASN A 42 11.32 -7.56 10.33
C ASN A 42 12.76 -7.91 10.74
N LYS A 43 13.03 -7.97 12.05
CA LYS A 43 14.30 -8.44 12.60
C LYS A 43 14.60 -9.88 12.18
N ASN A 44 13.56 -10.70 12.04
CA ASN A 44 13.69 -12.07 11.57
C ASN A 44 13.70 -12.11 10.05
N ARG A 45 14.89 -12.27 9.44
CA ARG A 45 15.07 -12.35 7.98
C ARG A 45 14.37 -13.53 7.32
N SER A 46 13.95 -14.53 8.09
CA SER A 46 13.15 -15.65 7.58
C SER A 46 11.69 -15.24 7.31
N ARG A 47 11.19 -14.19 7.97
CA ARG A 47 9.89 -13.58 7.69
C ARG A 47 10.10 -12.25 6.98
N MET A 48 9.97 -12.26 5.65
CA MET A 48 9.99 -11.03 4.85
C MET A 48 8.68 -10.24 5.04
N SER A 49 8.55 -9.60 6.20
CA SER A 49 7.47 -8.67 6.52
C SER A 49 8.03 -7.25 6.61
N VAL A 50 7.25 -6.30 6.12
CA VAL A 50 7.57 -4.87 6.15
C VAL A 50 6.47 -4.15 6.90
N PHE A 51 6.84 -3.32 7.86
CA PHE A 51 5.90 -2.58 8.70
C PHE A 51 6.04 -1.08 8.48
N VAL A 52 4.94 -0.36 8.63
CA VAL A 52 4.95 1.10 8.67
C VAL A 52 5.51 1.55 10.02
N CYS A 53 6.70 2.12 10.04
CA CYS A 53 7.31 2.65 11.26
C CYS A 53 7.04 4.14 11.47
N GLY A 54 6.59 4.84 10.43
CA GLY A 54 6.30 6.26 10.49
C GLY A 54 5.53 6.75 9.27
N LEU A 55 4.82 7.86 9.47
CA LEU A 55 4.11 8.58 8.43
C LEU A 55 4.63 10.01 8.39
N HIS A 56 4.99 10.49 7.20
CA HIS A 56 5.37 11.88 7.05
C HIS A 56 4.12 12.77 7.24
N PRO A 57 4.14 13.77 8.13
CA PRO A 57 2.94 14.54 8.47
C PRO A 57 2.33 15.28 7.26
N ASN A 58 3.17 15.70 6.31
CA ASN A 58 2.74 16.32 5.04
C ASN A 58 2.62 15.31 3.89
N GLY A 59 2.76 14.01 4.16
CA GLY A 59 2.72 12.93 3.19
C GLY A 59 1.30 12.55 2.79
N GLN A 60 1.16 11.94 1.62
CA GLN A 60 -0.14 11.54 1.08
C GLN A 60 -0.78 10.43 1.93
N ALA A 61 0.01 9.49 2.45
CA ALA A 61 -0.45 8.44 3.36
C ALA A 61 -1.00 9.01 4.68
N ALA A 62 -0.34 10.00 5.27
CA ALA A 62 -0.79 10.64 6.51
C ALA A 62 -2.09 11.43 6.31
N ARG A 63 -2.21 12.12 5.16
CA ARG A 63 -3.42 12.87 4.79
C ARG A 63 -4.62 11.98 4.52
N ASP A 64 -4.39 10.81 3.94
CA ASP A 64 -5.44 9.81 3.72
C ASP A 64 -5.93 9.19 5.04
N GLY A 65 -5.01 9.00 6.01
CA GLY A 65 -5.34 8.64 7.40
C GLY A 65 -5.81 7.20 7.61
N ARG A 66 -6.00 6.42 6.53
CA ARG A 66 -6.36 5.00 6.63
C ARG A 66 -5.19 4.10 7.01
N ILE A 67 -3.97 4.46 6.60
CA ILE A 67 -2.73 3.75 6.97
C ILE A 67 -2.23 4.28 8.32
N ARG A 68 -1.82 3.39 9.21
CA ARG A 68 -1.32 3.70 10.56
C ARG A 68 0.07 3.11 10.78
N VAL A 69 0.75 3.65 11.79
CA VAL A 69 2.01 3.07 12.28
C VAL A 69 1.72 1.70 12.88
N ALA A 70 2.64 0.76 12.69
CA ALA A 70 2.55 -0.66 13.00
C ALA A 70 1.73 -1.53 12.03
N ASP A 71 1.14 -0.94 10.98
CA ASP A 71 0.50 -1.73 9.93
C ASP A 71 1.54 -2.54 9.13
N GLU A 72 1.19 -3.77 8.75
CA GLU A 72 2.00 -4.62 7.88
C GLU A 72 1.67 -4.36 6.41
N LEU A 73 2.69 -4.03 5.64
CA LEU A 73 2.58 -3.80 4.21
C LEU A 73 2.70 -5.13 3.46
N LEU A 74 1.57 -5.65 3.00
CA LEU A 74 1.51 -6.94 2.30
C LEU A 74 1.90 -6.86 0.81
N GLU A 75 1.52 -5.76 0.14
CA GLU A 75 1.77 -5.58 -1.29
C GLU A 75 1.78 -4.10 -1.67
N VAL A 76 2.61 -3.72 -2.64
CA VAL A 76 2.65 -2.37 -3.24
C VAL A 76 2.48 -2.52 -4.75
N ARG A 77 1.56 -1.75 -5.33
CA ARG A 77 1.39 -1.65 -6.79
C ARG A 77 1.49 -0.21 -7.24
N VAL A 78 2.19 0.00 -8.36
CA VAL A 78 2.32 1.32 -8.98
C VAL A 78 1.55 1.30 -10.30
N SER A 79 0.51 2.13 -10.38
CA SER A 79 -0.27 2.30 -11.61
C SER A 79 0.28 3.48 -12.41
N LEU A 80 0.84 3.20 -13.59
CA LEU A 80 1.26 4.25 -14.53
C LEU A 80 0.05 4.69 -15.37
N GLN A 81 -0.39 5.93 -15.22
CA GLN A 81 -1.36 6.54 -16.13
C GLN A 81 -0.63 7.45 -17.12
N CYS A 82 -0.42 6.98 -18.34
CA CYS A 82 0.03 7.82 -19.44
C CYS A 82 -1.21 8.42 -20.12
N ARG A 83 -1.32 9.75 -20.16
CA ARG A 83 -2.34 10.46 -20.93
C ARG A 83 -1.62 11.26 -22.01
N TYR A 84 -1.93 10.97 -23.27
CA TYR A 84 -1.44 11.77 -24.39
C TYR A 84 -2.63 12.36 -25.16
N ARG A 85 -2.41 13.54 -25.72
CA ARG A 85 -3.31 14.15 -26.70
C ARG A 85 -2.53 14.25 -28.00
N SER A 86 -2.90 13.44 -28.99
CA SER A 86 -2.37 13.60 -30.35
C SER A 86 -2.95 14.88 -30.94
N LEU A 87 -2.10 15.70 -31.56
CA LEU A 87 -2.49 16.88 -32.33
C LEU A 87 -2.21 16.71 -33.83
N ALA A 88 -1.79 15.50 -34.23
CA ALA A 88 -1.70 15.12 -35.65
C ALA A 88 -3.09 14.80 -36.21
#